data_AF-A0A7C6KNP5-F1
#
_entry.id   AF-A0A7C6KNP5-F1
#
_cell.length_a   1.000
_cell.length_b   1.000
_cell.length_c   1.000
_cell.angle_alpha   90.00
_cell.angle_beta   90.00
_cell.angle_gamma   90.00
#
_symmetry.space_group_name_H-M   'P 1'
#
loop_
_entity.id
_entity.type
_entity.pdbx_description
1 polymer ?
#
loop_
_entity_poly.entity_id
_entity_poly.type
_entity_poly.pdbx_seq_one_letter_code
_entity_poly.pdbx_strand_id
1 'polypeptide(L)'
;MNDDSLVFFDNDCLASFLWVQRTDIIDTLFKGRIRIPSEVIREIEKLQFTPSGSRVYGDLLKFIGGHTYAQVNMLVTSETFKIYRQLTGGHFGRRMGSGEAAALAHAKQENGVVASNISVTLRTSVARMGWSL
;
A
#
# COMPACT_ATOMS: atom_id res chain seq x y z
N MET A 1 16.16 -8.48 -6.87
CA MET A 1 15.56 -7.24 -6.35
C MET A 1 16.65 -6.22 -6.21
N ASN A 2 16.45 -4.99 -6.69
CA ASN A 2 17.38 -3.91 -6.44
C ASN A 2 17.17 -3.47 -4.98
N ASP A 3 18.23 -3.41 -4.17
CA ASP A 3 18.12 -3.17 -2.72
C ASP A 3 17.53 -1.77 -2.39
N ASP A 4 17.48 -0.89 -3.40
CA ASP A 4 16.99 0.50 -3.31
C ASP A 4 15.51 0.69 -3.70
N SER A 5 14.79 -0.35 -4.10
CA SER A 5 13.40 -0.20 -4.56
C SER A 5 12.49 0.35 -3.45
N LEU A 6 11.64 1.33 -3.82
CA LEU A 6 10.58 1.85 -2.96
C LEU A 6 9.55 0.75 -2.66
N VAL A 7 9.03 0.73 -1.43
CA VAL A 7 8.12 -0.30 -0.95
C VAL A 7 6.76 0.31 -0.67
N PHE A 8 5.76 -0.08 -1.45
CA PHE A 8 4.39 0.40 -1.33
C PHE A 8 3.56 -0.62 -0.57
N PHE A 9 3.05 -0.23 0.58
CA PHE A 9 2.27 -1.12 1.43
C PHE A 9 0.79 -1.09 1.08
N ASP A 10 0.18 -2.27 1.03
CA ASP A 10 -1.25 -2.50 1.09
C ASP A 10 -1.78 -2.38 2.54
N ASN A 11 -3.06 -2.07 2.72
CA ASN A 11 -3.67 -1.81 4.02
C ASN A 11 -3.63 -3.01 4.96
N ASP A 12 -3.96 -4.21 4.49
CA ASP A 12 -4.02 -5.39 5.36
C ASP A 12 -2.62 -5.81 5.80
N CYS A 13 -1.62 -5.66 4.92
CA CYS A 13 -0.23 -5.91 5.25
C CYS A 13 0.29 -4.92 6.29
N LEU A 14 0.14 -3.61 6.07
CA LEU A 14 0.60 -2.60 7.02
C LEU A 14 -0.13 -2.70 8.37
N ALA A 15 -1.46 -2.86 8.33
CA ALA A 15 -2.27 -3.00 9.53
C ALA A 15 -1.79 -4.18 10.38
N SER A 16 -1.38 -5.30 9.77
CA SER A 16 -0.90 -6.47 10.52
C SER A 16 0.28 -6.14 11.44
N PHE A 17 1.26 -5.36 10.98
CA PHE A 17 2.40 -4.91 11.78
C PHE A 17 2.01 -3.90 12.86
N LEU A 18 1.11 -2.96 12.52
CA LEU A 18 0.60 -1.96 13.47
C LEU A 18 -0.21 -2.62 14.61
N TRP A 19 -1.03 -3.62 14.30
CA TRP A 19 -1.86 -4.33 15.27
C TRP A 19 -1.04 -5.02 16.35
N VAL A 20 0.05 -5.67 15.95
CA VAL A 20 0.95 -6.40 16.86
C VAL A 20 2.09 -5.53 17.41
N GLN A 21 2.15 -4.25 17.03
CA GLN A 21 3.20 -3.31 17.43
C GLN A 21 4.62 -3.82 17.09
N ARG A 22 4.77 -4.42 15.90
CA ARG A 22 6.06 -4.91 15.40
C ARG A 22 6.52 -4.19 14.12
N THR A 23 6.30 -2.88 14.06
CA THR A 23 6.79 -2.07 12.93
C THR A 23 8.31 -2.04 12.87
N ASP A 24 9.02 -2.31 13.97
CA ASP A 24 10.47 -2.46 14.04
C ASP A 24 11.02 -3.40 12.95
N ILE A 25 10.25 -4.43 12.58
CA ILE A 25 10.60 -5.36 11.51
C ILE A 25 10.66 -4.64 10.15
N ILE A 26 9.60 -3.94 9.77
CA ILE A 26 9.52 -3.24 8.48
C ILE A 26 10.37 -1.97 8.46
N ASP A 27 10.51 -1.31 9.61
CA ASP A 27 11.39 -0.15 9.79
C ASP A 27 12.85 -0.53 9.56
N THR A 28 13.27 -1.70 10.04
CA THR A 28 14.63 -2.22 9.82
C THR A 28 14.84 -2.65 8.37
N LEU A 29 13.88 -3.39 7.80
CA LEU A 29 14.02 -3.95 6.45
C LEU A 29 13.93 -2.89 5.35
N PHE A 30 13.11 -1.85 5.53
CA PHE A 30 12.73 -0.92 4.47
C PHE A 30 12.97 0.54 4.84
N LYS A 31 13.91 0.80 5.75
CA LYS A 31 14.25 2.14 6.24
C LYS A 31 14.37 3.17 5.11
N GLY A 32 13.60 4.25 5.19
CA GLY A 32 13.57 5.34 4.20
C GLY A 32 12.85 5.02 2.88
N ARG A 33 12.49 3.75 2.64
CA ARG A 33 11.88 3.26 1.38
C ARG A 33 10.38 3.03 1.48
N ILE A 34 9.81 3.08 2.69
CA ILE A 34 8.37 2.87 2.92
C ILE A 34 7.56 4.02 2.31
N ARG A 35 6.56 3.66 1.50
CA ARG A 35 5.59 4.57 0.87
C ARG A 35 4.17 4.09 1.19
N ILE A 36 3.33 4.99 1.68
CA ILE A 36 1.94 4.69 2.07
C ILE A 36 0.99 5.48 1.16
N PRO A 37 0.25 4.81 0.26
CA PRO A 37 -0.78 5.47 -0.53
C PRO A 37 -1.88 6.09 0.33
N SER A 38 -2.41 7.24 -0.09
CA SER A 38 -3.51 7.92 0.61
C SER A 38 -4.75 7.03 0.81
N GLU A 39 -4.99 6.12 -0.12
CA GLU A 39 -6.04 5.13 -0.13
C GLU A 39 -5.88 4.13 1.03
N VAL A 40 -4.65 3.75 1.34
CA VAL A 40 -4.33 2.83 2.45
C VAL A 40 -4.54 3.53 3.78
N ILE A 41 -4.15 4.80 3.89
CA ILE A 41 -4.42 5.61 5.09
C ILE A 41 -5.92 5.70 5.33
N ARG A 42 -6.72 5.99 4.29
CA ARG A 42 -8.19 6.06 4.40
C ARG A 42 -8.84 4.73 4.77
N GLU A 43 -8.30 3.58 4.33
CA GLU A 43 -8.80 2.28 4.77
C GLU A 43 -8.48 2.02 6.26
N ILE A 44 -7.26 2.33 6.71
CA ILE A 44 -6.87 2.17 8.11
C ILE A 44 -7.63 3.14 9.02
N GLU A 45 -7.89 4.36 8.55
CA GLU A 45 -8.69 5.36 9.25
C GLU A 45 -10.08 4.83 9.64
N LYS A 46 -10.70 3.95 8.83
CA LYS A 46 -12.00 3.35 9.17
C LYS A 46 -11.97 2.51 10.44
N LEU A 47 -10.80 2.05 10.89
CA LEU A 47 -10.65 1.31 12.14
C LEU A 47 -10.79 2.21 13.39
N GLN A 48 -10.72 3.54 13.22
CA GLN A 48 -10.67 4.50 14.33
C GLN A 48 -11.89 4.47 15.25
N PHE A 49 -13.02 3.92 14.80
CA PHE A 49 -14.27 3.84 15.55
C PHE A 49 -14.27 2.74 16.63
N THR A 50 -13.15 2.03 16.81
CA THR A 50 -12.95 1.07 17.91
C THR A 50 -11.74 1.49 18.75
N PRO A 51 -11.69 1.21 20.07
CA PRO A 51 -10.54 1.59 20.90
C PRO A 51 -9.20 1.06 20.36
N SER A 52 -9.18 -0.22 19.98
CA SER A 52 -7.96 -0.86 19.46
C SER A 52 -7.60 -0.37 18.06
N GLY A 53 -8.58 -0.09 17.20
CA GLY A 53 -8.34 0.46 15.87
C GLY A 53 -7.95 1.94 15.88
N SER A 54 -8.42 2.72 16.85
CA SER A 54 -8.00 4.11 17.09
C SER A 54 -6.50 4.19 17.39
N ARG A 55 -5.96 3.26 18.20
CA ARG A 55 -4.52 3.13 18.43
C ARG A 55 -3.77 2.85 17.12
N VAL A 56 -4.23 1.87 16.34
CA VAL A 56 -3.61 1.48 15.07
C VAL A 56 -3.52 2.67 14.10
N TYR A 57 -4.61 3.42 13.95
CA TYR A 57 -4.61 4.62 13.12
C TYR A 57 -3.72 5.72 13.68
N GLY A 58 -3.77 5.97 15.00
CA GLY A 58 -2.91 6.95 15.67
C GLY A 58 -1.42 6.64 15.51
N ASP A 59 -1.02 5.37 15.58
CA ASP A 59 0.36 4.97 15.38
C ASP A 59 0.81 5.18 13.93
N LEU A 60 -0.04 4.87 12.94
CA LEU A 60 0.23 5.21 11.54
C LEU A 60 0.48 6.73 11.36
N LEU A 61 -0.38 7.57 11.95
CA LEU A 61 -0.22 9.02 11.87
C LEU A 61 1.09 9.51 12.52
N LYS A 62 1.55 8.88 13.61
CA LYS A 62 2.86 9.20 14.20
C LYS A 62 4.01 8.87 13.25
N PHE A 63 4.00 7.72 12.58
CA PHE A 63 5.04 7.37 11.62
C PHE A 63 5.07 8.31 10.41
N ILE A 64 3.89 8.75 9.95
CA ILE A 64 3.78 9.72 8.85
C ILE A 64 4.23 11.11 9.30
N GLY A 65 3.73 11.61 10.44
CA GLY A 65 4.11 12.92 10.98
C GLY A 65 5.58 13.00 11.41
N GLY A 66 6.16 11.87 11.82
CA GLY A 66 7.58 11.71 12.11
C GLY A 66 8.47 11.51 10.88
N HIS A 67 7.89 11.46 9.67
CA HIS A 67 8.59 11.24 8.40
C HIS A 67 9.32 9.88 8.30
N THR A 68 8.97 8.92 9.16
CA THR A 68 9.42 7.53 9.04
C THR A 68 8.80 6.87 7.82
N TYR A 69 7.52 7.14 7.56
CA TYR A 69 6.79 6.71 6.38
C TYR A 69 6.41 7.91 5.51
N ALA A 70 6.66 7.82 4.20
CA ALA A 70 6.23 8.87 3.29
C ALA A 70 4.85 8.57 2.70
N GLN A 71 3.90 9.48 2.89
CA GLN A 71 2.61 9.41 2.21
C GLN A 71 2.78 9.74 0.72
N VAL A 72 2.11 8.97 -0.14
CA VAL A 72 2.04 9.23 -1.59
C VAL A 72 0.59 9.44 -2.03
N ASN A 73 0.40 10.33 -2.99
CA ASN A 73 -0.90 10.69 -3.53
C ASN A 73 -0.91 10.49 -5.05
N MET A 74 -2.09 10.22 -5.61
CA MET A 74 -2.29 10.13 -7.05
C MET A 74 -2.95 11.40 -7.56
N LEU A 75 -2.36 12.04 -8.58
CA LEU A 75 -3.05 13.08 -9.34
C LEU A 75 -4.07 12.42 -10.27
N VAL A 76 -5.27 12.97 -10.40
CA VAL A 76 -6.33 12.41 -11.26
C VAL A 76 -5.90 12.28 -12.72
N THR A 77 -4.98 13.13 -13.18
CA THR A 77 -4.42 13.12 -14.53
C THR A 77 -3.19 12.20 -14.68
N SER A 78 -2.71 11.57 -13.60
CA SER A 78 -1.51 10.72 -13.64
C SER A 78 -1.78 9.34 -14.23
N GLU A 79 -0.75 8.74 -14.82
CA GLU A 79 -0.80 7.34 -15.25
C GLU A 79 -1.04 6.40 -14.07
N THR A 80 -0.50 6.71 -12.88
CA THR A 80 -0.79 5.99 -11.63
C THR A 80 -2.29 5.91 -11.35
N PHE A 81 -3.00 7.04 -11.45
CA PHE A 81 -4.45 7.07 -11.24
C PHE A 81 -5.20 6.27 -12.30
N LYS A 82 -4.78 6.34 -13.57
CA LYS A 82 -5.37 5.55 -14.66
C LYS A 82 -5.23 4.04 -14.41
N ILE A 83 -4.05 3.58 -13.99
CA ILE A 83 -3.81 2.17 -13.61
C ILE A 83 -4.70 1.79 -12.43
N TYR A 84 -4.72 2.61 -11.37
CA TYR A 84 -5.59 2.41 -10.21
C TYR A 84 -7.07 2.27 -10.59
N ARG A 85 -7.57 3.10 -11.51
CA ARG A 85 -8.95 3.03 -12.02
C ARG A 85 -9.23 1.74 -12.80
N GLN A 86 -8.29 1.27 -13.60
CA GLN A 86 -8.42 -0.01 -14.31
C GLN A 86 -8.49 -1.19 -13.33
N LEU A 87 -7.64 -1.19 -12.29
CA LEU A 87 -7.59 -2.25 -11.27
C LEU A 87 -8.88 -2.28 -10.42
N THR A 88 -9.32 -1.12 -9.91
CA THR A 88 -10.57 -1.01 -9.12
C THR A 88 -11.84 -1.20 -9.98
N GLY A 89 -11.74 -0.96 -11.28
CA GLY A 89 -12.78 -1.26 -12.28
C GLY A 89 -12.86 -2.73 -12.69
N GLY A 90 -11.86 -3.56 -12.36
CA GLY A 90 -11.83 -4.98 -12.74
C GLY A 90 -11.42 -5.22 -14.19
N HIS A 91 -10.75 -4.28 -14.85
CA HIS A 91 -10.30 -4.44 -16.24
C HIS A 91 -9.33 -5.62 -16.43
N PHE A 92 -8.65 -6.02 -15.36
CA PHE A 92 -7.72 -7.14 -15.35
C PHE A 92 -8.26 -8.37 -14.61
N GLY A 93 -9.57 -8.41 -14.33
CA GLY A 93 -10.22 -9.52 -13.64
C GLY A 93 -11.11 -9.09 -12.49
N ARG A 94 -10.94 -9.73 -11.33
CA ARG A 94 -11.70 -9.34 -10.13
C ARG A 94 -11.27 -7.93 -9.71
N ARG A 95 -12.26 -7.12 -9.33
CA ARG A 95 -12.04 -5.77 -8.79
C ARG A 95 -11.14 -5.85 -7.57
N MET A 96 -10.05 -5.07 -7.58
CA MET A 96 -9.13 -4.97 -6.46
C MET A 96 -9.65 -4.00 -5.39
N GLY A 97 -9.25 -4.23 -4.14
CA GLY A 97 -9.46 -3.27 -3.06
C GLY A 97 -8.75 -1.94 -3.33
N SER A 98 -9.23 -0.86 -2.72
CA SER A 98 -8.67 0.48 -2.90
C SER A 98 -7.19 0.54 -2.51
N GLY A 99 -6.83 -0.01 -1.35
CA GLY A 99 -5.45 -0.05 -0.86
C GLY A 99 -4.53 -0.91 -1.74
N GLU A 100 -4.91 -2.16 -2.02
CA GLU A 100 -4.16 -3.06 -2.92
C GLU A 100 -3.92 -2.43 -4.29
N ALA A 101 -4.97 -1.84 -4.89
CA ALA A 101 -4.88 -1.23 -6.22
C ALA A 101 -3.96 0.00 -6.21
N ALA A 102 -4.02 0.83 -5.17
CA ALA A 102 -3.18 2.01 -5.03
C ALA A 102 -1.71 1.63 -4.87
N ALA A 103 -1.40 0.65 -4.00
CA ALA A 103 -0.04 0.16 -3.81
C ALA A 103 0.54 -0.40 -5.11
N LEU A 104 -0.24 -1.21 -5.84
CA LEU A 104 0.20 -1.79 -7.12
C LEU A 104 0.39 -0.74 -8.22
N ALA A 105 -0.50 0.26 -8.31
CA ALA A 105 -0.39 1.33 -9.30
C ALA A 105 0.88 2.17 -9.09
N HIS A 106 1.19 2.53 -7.84
CA HIS A 106 2.41 3.25 -7.50
C HIS A 106 3.66 2.42 -7.75
N ALA A 107 3.69 1.17 -7.29
CA ALA A 107 4.83 0.28 -7.52
C ALA A 107 5.12 0.11 -9.01
N LYS A 108 4.08 0.02 -9.85
CA LYS A 108 4.25 -0.05 -11.31
C LYS A 108 4.90 1.21 -11.87
N GLN A 109 4.40 2.39 -11.48
CA GLN A 109 4.87 3.65 -12.04
C GLN A 109 6.29 4.00 -11.59
N GLU A 110 6.66 3.60 -10.38
CA GLU A 110 7.92 3.97 -9.73
C GLU A 110 8.96 2.85 -9.76
N ASN A 111 8.70 1.76 -10.50
CA ASN A 111 9.54 0.56 -10.53
C ASN A 111 9.89 0.03 -9.13
N GLY A 112 8.89 0.10 -8.24
CA GLY A 112 8.97 -0.32 -6.85
C GLY A 112 8.39 -1.71 -6.62
N VAL A 113 8.31 -2.08 -5.35
CA VAL A 113 7.76 -3.36 -4.90
C VAL A 113 6.49 -3.16 -4.08
N VAL A 114 5.59 -4.13 -4.12
CA VAL A 114 4.36 -4.13 -3.31
C VAL A 114 4.57 -5.01 -2.09
N ALA A 115 4.35 -4.45 -0.89
CA ALA A 115 4.22 -5.22 0.33
C ALA A 115 2.73 -5.49 0.58
N SER A 116 2.30 -6.75 0.36
CA SER A 116 0.91 -7.18 0.53
C SER A 116 0.86 -8.60 1.09
N ASN A 117 -0.22 -8.93 1.80
CA ASN A 117 -0.55 -10.32 2.10
C ASN A 117 -1.08 -10.93 0.80
N ILE A 118 -0.39 -11.94 0.26
CA ILE A 118 -0.69 -12.54 -1.05
C ILE A 118 -2.20 -12.77 -1.24
N SER A 119 -2.84 -11.92 -2.03
CA SER A 119 -4.19 -12.17 -2.53
C SER A 119 -4.09 -12.81 -3.91
N VAL A 120 -4.93 -13.83 -4.17
CA VAL A 120 -5.06 -14.45 -5.51
C VAL A 120 -5.35 -13.38 -6.57
N THR A 121 -6.08 -12.32 -6.19
CA THR A 121 -6.40 -11.17 -7.02
C THR A 121 -5.14 -10.45 -7.51
N LEU A 122 -4.21 -10.11 -6.62
CA LEU A 122 -2.98 -9.41 -7.00
C LEU A 122 -2.13 -10.24 -7.99
N ARG A 123 -1.95 -11.53 -7.70
CA ARG A 123 -1.21 -12.43 -8.60
C ARG A 123 -1.84 -12.56 -9.98
N THR A 124 -3.16 -12.67 -10.03
CA THR A 124 -3.91 -12.82 -11.29
C THR A 124 -3.85 -11.53 -12.12
N SER A 125 -4.01 -10.37 -11.49
CA SER A 125 -3.92 -9.07 -12.17
C SER A 125 -2.52 -8.84 -12.74
N VAL A 126 -1.46 -9.09 -11.96
CA VAL A 126 -0.06 -8.94 -12.42
C VAL A 126 0.24 -9.84 -13.62
N ALA A 127 -0.18 -11.10 -13.58
CA ALA A 127 -0.01 -12.04 -14.69
C ALA A 127 -0.75 -11.58 -15.95
N ARG A 128 -2.00 -11.10 -15.81
CA ARG A 128 -2.83 -10.63 -16.94
C ARG A 128 -2.35 -9.32 -17.55
N MET A 129 -1.67 -8.49 -16.76
CA MET A 129 -1.05 -7.27 -17.24
C MET A 129 0.31 -7.52 -17.93
N GLY A 130 0.85 -8.75 -17.86
CA GLY A 130 2.17 -9.09 -18.38
C GLY A 130 3.31 -8.42 -17.61
N TRP A 131 3.13 -8.20 -16.31
CA TRP A 131 4.12 -7.51 -15.47
C TRP A 131 4.97 -8.50 -14.68
N SER A 132 6.27 -8.23 -14.57
CA SER A 132 7.12 -8.82 -13.54
C SER A 132 7.18 -7.86 -12.34
N LEU A 133 6.78 -8.35 -11.16
CA LEU A 133 7.06 -7.71 -9.87
C LEU A 133 8.31 -8.33 -9.25
#